data_AF-A0A8S0T1W2-F1
#
_entry.id   AF-A0A8S0T1W2-F1
#
_cell.length_a   1.000
_cell.length_b   1.000
_cell.length_c   1.000
_cell.angle_alpha   90.00
_cell.angle_beta   90.00
_cell.angle_gamma   90.00
#
_symmetry.space_group_name_H-M   'P 1'
#
loop_
_entity.id
_entity.type
_entity.pdbx_description
1 polymer ?
#
loop_
_entity_poly.entity_id
_entity_poly.type
_entity_poly.pdbx_seq_one_letter_code
_entity_poly.pdbx_strand_id
1 'polypeptide(L)'
;MGGFGLNGSDEEGIATRLWNKFKNERVSVLYSPFIICLASGTLDSHTFLHCISQDVYFLQAFAQAYELAEEYADDDEDKEAITKLRKRVLKRLRNLDTLIHEWGFESPKESMCQTATVKYTEFLLETAAGKVGGEKFPGKIVTPFEKTKIAAYTLSAIAPCMRLYNFVSKEILALLDPEESKHIYKKWLNSLSSEKFEASAGRIEVMLDKLSVSLTGEELEVVERLYHQAMKLEVEFILTQPVVNRTIAPVSQLYNSAEENLIIFCDFDLTCTAIDSSALLAEIAIVAASKADLSGGETQSSQMSSADIRMMWSNHFSQYIEEYEQCTESIMPNEAVKGLDYEGLSKAVEQISNFEKRANSRVIDSNLLRGLNLTDIIRAGEHLTFQDGCKQFFKDLMKSETCATDFHVLSYCWCDDLIKSAFSSALSRGPVCAKCTFELLSL
;
A
#
# COMPACT_ATOMS: atom_id res chain seq x y z
N MET A 1 18.21 24.46 -17.62
CA MET A 1 19.36 24.50 -16.69
C MET A 1 18.84 24.16 -15.32
N GLY A 2 19.45 23.17 -14.65
CA GLY A 2 18.97 22.61 -13.39
C GLY A 2 19.03 21.08 -13.46
N GLY A 3 20.24 20.54 -13.59
CA GLY A 3 20.46 19.10 -13.58
C GLY A 3 20.24 18.56 -12.18
N PHE A 4 19.40 17.52 -12.08
CA PHE A 4 19.33 16.66 -10.91
C PHE A 4 20.67 15.92 -10.77
N GLY A 5 21.53 16.47 -9.93
CA GLY A 5 22.74 15.79 -9.47
C GLY A 5 22.35 14.60 -8.62
N LEU A 6 22.66 13.40 -9.13
CA LEU A 6 22.77 12.18 -8.34
C LEU A 6 23.94 12.35 -7.36
N ASN A 7 23.70 13.00 -6.23
CA ASN A 7 24.55 12.87 -5.05
C ASN A 7 23.86 11.92 -4.09
N GLY A 8 23.85 10.63 -4.43
CA GLY A 8 23.64 9.58 -3.43
C GLY A 8 24.92 9.51 -2.60
N SER A 9 24.81 9.83 -1.32
CA SER A 9 25.92 9.72 -0.38
C SER A 9 26.40 8.27 -0.27
N ASP A 10 27.68 8.03 -0.53
CA ASP A 10 28.40 6.78 -0.23
C ASP A 10 28.45 6.45 1.29
N GLU A 11 27.74 7.20 2.15
CA GLU A 11 27.67 7.00 3.61
C GLU A 11 26.43 6.22 4.08
N GLU A 12 25.43 5.96 3.23
CA GLU A 12 24.21 5.25 3.64
C GLU A 12 24.35 3.73 3.42
N GLY A 13 24.29 2.95 4.51
CA GLY A 13 24.39 1.48 4.49
C GLY A 13 23.33 0.80 3.60
N ILE A 14 23.65 -0.39 3.09
CA ILE A 14 22.75 -1.14 2.19
C ILE A 14 21.40 -1.42 2.87
N ALA A 15 21.38 -1.70 4.18
CA ALA A 15 20.15 -1.96 4.91
C ALA A 15 19.18 -0.77 4.84
N THR A 16 19.66 0.45 5.09
CA THR A 16 18.85 1.67 5.01
C THR A 16 18.41 1.97 3.59
N ARG A 17 19.31 1.80 2.61
CA ARG A 17 18.99 1.97 1.19
C ARG A 17 17.87 1.03 0.74
N LEU A 18 17.93 -0.25 1.12
CA LEU A 18 16.90 -1.25 0.79
C LEU A 18 15.58 -0.95 1.51
N TRP A 19 15.62 -0.61 2.79
CA TRP A 19 14.45 -0.18 3.55
C TRP A 19 13.73 0.99 2.87
N ASN A 20 14.48 2.02 2.44
CA ASN A 20 13.95 3.18 1.73
C ASN A 20 13.41 2.83 0.33
N LYS A 21 14.10 1.96 -0.40
CA LYS A 21 13.69 1.52 -1.75
C LYS A 21 12.34 0.79 -1.74
N PHE A 22 12.11 -0.10 -0.79
CA PHE A 22 10.88 -0.90 -0.68
C PHE A 22 9.83 -0.23 0.23
N LYS A 23 9.60 1.07 0.01
CA LYS A 23 8.61 1.85 0.78
C LYS A 23 7.17 1.42 0.54
N ASN A 24 6.85 0.98 -0.67
CA ASN A 24 5.48 0.65 -1.05
C ASN A 24 4.99 -0.59 -0.29
N GLU A 25 5.85 -1.57 -0.05
CA GLU A 25 5.55 -2.78 0.72
C GLU A 25 5.20 -2.43 2.18
N ARG A 26 5.94 -1.50 2.79
CA ARG A 26 5.66 -1.01 4.16
C ARG A 26 4.32 -0.29 4.24
N VAL A 27 4.01 0.53 3.24
CA VAL A 27 2.72 1.23 3.13
C VAL A 27 1.59 0.22 2.97
N SER A 28 1.74 -0.81 2.13
CA SER A 28 0.74 -1.87 1.98
C SER A 28 0.48 -2.63 3.29
N VAL A 29 1.50 -2.84 4.12
CA VAL A 29 1.33 -3.46 5.45
C VAL A 29 0.56 -2.54 6.40
N LEU A 30 0.96 -1.27 6.50
CA LEU A 30 0.29 -0.29 7.38
C LEU A 30 -1.21 -0.17 7.11
N TYR A 31 -1.58 -0.20 5.84
CA TYR A 31 -2.97 -0.06 5.39
C TYR A 31 -3.67 -1.40 5.13
N SER A 32 -3.08 -2.52 5.54
CA SER A 32 -3.77 -3.79 5.51
C SER A 32 -4.96 -3.80 6.50
N PRO A 33 -6.05 -4.52 6.21
CA PRO A 33 -7.18 -4.64 7.14
C PRO A 33 -6.74 -5.11 8.54
N PHE A 34 -5.78 -6.05 8.59
CA PHE A 34 -5.24 -6.56 9.85
C PHE A 34 -4.60 -5.45 10.69
N ILE A 35 -3.72 -4.63 10.11
CA ILE A 35 -3.03 -3.55 10.83
C ILE A 35 -3.97 -2.40 11.18
N ILE A 36 -4.92 -2.04 10.31
CA ILE A 36 -5.93 -1.00 10.60
C ILE A 36 -6.81 -1.42 11.79
N CYS A 37 -7.29 -2.66 11.80
CA CYS A 37 -8.06 -3.20 12.93
C CYS A 37 -7.20 -3.28 14.20
N LEU A 38 -5.93 -3.65 14.07
CA LEU A 38 -4.99 -3.72 15.18
C LEU A 38 -4.76 -2.33 15.80
N ALA A 39 -4.59 -1.31 14.96
CA ALA A 39 -4.35 0.08 15.37
C ALA A 39 -5.57 0.73 16.04
N SER A 40 -6.77 0.41 15.56
CA SER A 40 -8.03 0.88 16.14
C SER A 40 -8.43 0.11 17.40
N GLY A 41 -7.71 -0.95 17.77
CA GLY A 41 -8.07 -1.83 18.89
C GLY A 41 -9.35 -2.66 18.65
N THR A 42 -9.83 -2.73 17.40
CA THR A 42 -11.07 -3.43 17.03
C THR A 42 -10.84 -4.82 16.45
N LEU A 43 -9.59 -5.19 16.17
CA LEU A 43 -9.22 -6.52 15.69
C LEU A 43 -9.81 -7.61 16.61
N ASP A 44 -10.30 -8.68 16.01
CA ASP A 44 -10.75 -9.82 16.79
C ASP A 44 -9.55 -10.52 17.49
N SER A 45 -9.74 -10.87 18.76
CA SER A 45 -8.68 -11.51 19.55
C SER A 45 -8.28 -12.88 19.03
N HIS A 46 -9.18 -13.64 18.39
CA HIS A 46 -8.83 -14.91 17.76
C HIS A 46 -8.01 -14.68 16.50
N THR A 47 -8.31 -13.66 15.68
CA THR A 47 -7.46 -13.28 14.53
C THR A 47 -6.06 -12.88 14.99
N PHE A 48 -5.95 -12.07 16.05
CA PHE A 48 -4.66 -11.73 16.64
C PHE A 48 -3.91 -12.99 17.12
N LEU A 49 -4.55 -13.83 17.93
CA LEU A 49 -3.95 -15.05 18.45
C LEU A 49 -3.58 -16.06 17.35
N HIS A 50 -4.34 -16.09 16.26
CA HIS A 50 -4.01 -16.89 15.10
C HIS A 50 -2.71 -16.41 14.45
N CYS A 51 -2.55 -15.10 14.22
CA CYS A 51 -1.30 -14.52 13.75
C CYS A 51 -0.13 -14.87 14.68
N ILE A 52 -0.30 -14.66 15.99
CA ILE A 52 0.74 -14.95 17.00
C ILE A 52 1.07 -16.46 17.07
N SER A 53 0.11 -17.35 16.81
CA SER A 53 0.37 -18.79 16.78
C SER A 53 1.36 -19.18 15.68
N GLN A 54 1.50 -18.36 14.63
CA GLN A 54 2.45 -18.60 13.55
C GLN A 54 3.89 -18.21 13.94
N ASP A 55 4.09 -17.35 14.95
CA ASP A 55 5.42 -16.92 15.42
C ASP A 55 6.30 -18.11 15.79
N VAL A 56 5.73 -19.22 16.27
CA VAL A 56 6.51 -20.42 16.63
C VAL A 56 7.34 -20.94 15.45
N TYR A 57 6.75 -20.96 14.24
CA TYR A 57 7.41 -21.43 13.02
C TYR A 57 8.47 -20.43 12.54
N PHE A 58 8.15 -19.13 12.60
CA PHE A 58 9.12 -18.08 12.28
C PHE A 58 10.32 -18.10 13.22
N LEU A 59 10.09 -18.18 14.53
CA LEU A 59 11.16 -18.21 15.53
C LEU A 59 12.03 -19.47 15.40
N GLN A 60 11.43 -20.62 15.08
CA GLN A 60 12.19 -21.85 14.77
C GLN A 60 13.05 -21.69 13.52
N ALA A 61 12.49 -21.16 12.43
CA ALA A 61 13.21 -20.93 11.19
C ALA A 61 14.33 -19.90 11.37
N PHE A 62 14.08 -18.80 12.10
CA PHE A 62 15.08 -17.78 12.39
C PHE A 62 16.22 -18.34 13.23
N ALA A 63 15.92 -19.19 14.24
CA ALA A 63 16.95 -19.81 15.05
C ALA A 63 17.88 -20.73 14.23
N GLN A 64 17.33 -21.48 13.26
CA GLN A 64 18.11 -22.31 12.34
C GLN A 64 18.86 -21.49 11.30
N ALA A 65 18.24 -20.44 10.76
CA ALA A 65 18.88 -19.55 9.80
C ALA A 65 20.09 -18.84 10.44
N TYR A 66 19.97 -18.37 11.68
CA TYR A 66 21.11 -17.82 12.41
C TYR A 66 22.19 -18.85 12.72
N GLU A 67 21.83 -20.11 12.99
CA GLU A 67 22.82 -21.18 13.15
C GLU A 67 23.66 -21.36 11.89
N LEU A 68 23.01 -21.45 10.73
CA LEU A 68 23.71 -21.56 9.45
C LEU A 68 24.52 -20.30 9.14
N ALA A 69 23.97 -19.11 9.37
CA ALA A 69 24.70 -17.86 9.18
C ALA A 69 25.95 -17.76 10.09
N GLU A 70 25.88 -18.29 11.31
CA GLU A 70 27.02 -18.37 12.23
C GLU A 70 28.11 -19.31 11.68
N GLU A 71 27.74 -20.49 11.17
CA GLU A 71 28.68 -21.44 10.54
C GLU A 71 29.38 -20.85 9.30
N TYR A 72 28.73 -19.87 8.66
CA TYR A 72 29.21 -19.22 7.45
C TYR A 72 29.89 -17.87 7.67
N ALA A 73 29.81 -17.28 8.86
CA ALA A 73 30.61 -16.11 9.20
C ALA A 73 32.08 -16.52 9.38
N ASP A 74 33.01 -15.75 8.82
CA ASP A 74 34.46 -16.02 8.97
C ASP A 74 35.02 -15.41 10.26
N ASP A 75 34.68 -14.13 10.50
CA ASP A 75 35.13 -13.31 11.62
C ASP A 75 34.45 -13.72 12.96
N ASP A 76 35.24 -13.85 14.02
CA ASP A 76 34.74 -14.30 15.32
C ASP A 76 33.82 -13.27 15.99
N GLU A 77 34.02 -11.97 15.74
CA GLU A 77 33.10 -10.93 16.23
C GLU A 77 31.74 -11.03 15.55
N ASP A 78 31.71 -11.34 14.26
CA ASP A 78 30.47 -11.57 13.49
C ASP A 78 29.75 -12.83 13.96
N LYS A 79 30.48 -13.94 14.21
CA LYS A 79 29.90 -15.14 14.81
C LYS A 79 29.27 -14.81 16.16
N GLU A 80 29.99 -14.15 17.07
CA GLU A 80 29.46 -13.82 18.39
C GLU A 80 28.19 -12.95 18.30
N ALA A 81 28.16 -12.03 17.34
CA ALA A 81 27.02 -11.19 17.07
C ALA A 81 25.79 -11.99 16.62
N ILE A 82 25.96 -12.92 15.67
CA ILE A 82 24.90 -13.81 15.20
C ILE A 82 24.44 -14.75 16.31
N THR A 83 25.36 -15.33 17.08
CA THR A 83 25.02 -16.17 18.25
C THR A 83 24.18 -15.40 19.27
N LYS A 84 24.48 -14.12 19.52
CA LYS A 84 23.67 -13.26 20.41
C LYS A 84 22.25 -13.08 19.87
N LEU A 85 22.08 -12.88 18.56
CA LEU A 85 20.76 -12.80 17.91
C LEU A 85 20.00 -14.12 18.02
N ARG A 86 20.64 -15.25 17.69
CA ARG A 86 20.09 -16.61 17.85
C ARG A 86 19.61 -16.88 19.28
N LYS A 87 20.43 -16.53 20.28
CA LYS A 87 20.07 -16.68 21.71
C LYS A 87 18.83 -15.88 22.09
N ARG A 88 18.64 -14.69 21.52
CA ARG A 88 17.44 -13.86 21.75
C ARG A 88 16.19 -14.52 21.16
N VAL A 89 16.27 -15.03 19.93
CA VAL A 89 15.17 -15.77 19.28
C VAL A 89 14.80 -17.01 20.09
N LEU A 90 15.78 -17.84 20.47
CA LEU A 90 15.55 -19.04 21.28
C LEU A 90 14.96 -18.71 22.65
N LYS A 91 15.35 -17.58 23.25
CA LYS A 91 14.77 -17.11 24.52
C LYS A 91 13.32 -16.68 24.34
N ARG A 92 12.99 -15.95 23.27
CA ARG A 92 11.61 -15.55 22.94
C ARG A 92 10.74 -16.79 22.70
N LEU A 93 11.23 -17.75 21.92
CA LEU A 93 10.54 -19.01 21.64
C LEU A 93 10.19 -19.79 22.92
N ARG A 94 11.17 -19.97 23.83
CA ARG A 94 10.92 -20.67 25.11
C ARG A 94 9.94 -19.97 26.04
N ASN A 95 9.81 -18.65 25.91
CA ASN A 95 9.00 -17.82 26.79
C ASN A 95 7.70 -17.35 26.12
N LEU A 96 7.37 -17.86 24.93
CA LEU A 96 6.27 -17.34 24.11
C LEU A 96 4.93 -17.39 24.87
N ASP A 97 4.61 -18.51 25.51
CA ASP A 97 3.39 -18.64 26.33
C ASP A 97 3.33 -17.62 27.49
N THR A 98 4.47 -17.43 28.19
CA THR A 98 4.56 -16.43 29.26
C THR A 98 4.34 -15.02 28.73
N LEU A 99 4.91 -14.69 27.57
CA LEU A 99 4.74 -13.38 26.93
C LEU A 99 3.28 -13.15 26.51
N ILE A 100 2.61 -14.16 25.95
CA ILE A 100 1.20 -14.08 25.56
C ILE A 100 0.32 -13.79 26.78
N HIS A 101 0.58 -14.47 27.90
CA HIS A 101 -0.08 -14.19 29.17
C HIS A 101 0.21 -12.79 29.72
N GLU A 102 1.46 -12.32 29.64
CA GLU A 102 1.81 -10.95 30.04
C GLU A 102 1.09 -9.89 29.19
N TRP A 103 0.89 -10.17 27.91
CA TRP A 103 0.11 -9.33 26.99
C TRP A 103 -1.40 -9.32 27.30
N GLY A 104 -1.88 -10.25 28.12
CA GLY A 104 -3.27 -10.33 28.58
C GLY A 104 -4.12 -11.33 27.80
N PHE A 105 -3.50 -12.25 27.06
CA PHE A 105 -4.20 -13.28 26.31
C PHE A 105 -3.90 -14.69 26.86
N GLU A 106 -4.74 -15.65 26.51
CA GLU A 106 -4.46 -17.07 26.73
C GLU A 106 -3.66 -17.61 25.55
N SER A 107 -2.74 -18.56 25.82
CA SER A 107 -1.98 -19.21 24.75
C SER A 107 -2.92 -19.83 23.72
N PRO A 108 -2.69 -19.60 22.41
CA PRO A 108 -3.49 -20.20 21.38
C PRO A 108 -3.34 -21.72 21.43
N LYS A 109 -4.41 -22.45 21.05
CA LYS A 109 -4.28 -23.88 20.74
C LYS A 109 -3.33 -24.03 19.56
N GLU A 110 -2.60 -25.14 19.49
CA GLU A 110 -1.74 -25.46 18.34
C GLU A 110 -2.53 -25.25 17.04
N SER A 111 -2.06 -24.31 16.22
CA SER A 111 -2.64 -24.00 14.92
C SER A 111 -1.83 -24.72 13.85
N MET A 112 -2.50 -25.10 12.77
CA MET A 112 -1.79 -25.52 11.57
C MET A 112 -0.96 -24.36 11.01
N CYS A 113 0.22 -24.69 10.50
CA CYS A 113 1.09 -23.73 9.82
C CYS A 113 0.38 -23.26 8.54
N GLN A 114 0.22 -21.95 8.40
CA GLN A 114 -0.39 -21.35 7.22
C GLN A 114 0.55 -21.44 6.01
N THR A 115 -0.04 -21.46 4.80
CA THR A 115 0.74 -21.47 3.56
C THR A 115 1.69 -20.28 3.44
N ALA A 116 1.29 -19.07 3.86
CA ALA A 116 2.17 -17.90 3.84
C ALA A 116 3.36 -18.06 4.80
N THR A 117 3.12 -18.59 6.01
CA THR A 117 4.18 -18.93 6.97
C THR A 117 5.16 -19.96 6.40
N VAL A 118 4.66 -21.02 5.75
CA VAL A 118 5.51 -22.03 5.09
C VAL A 118 6.36 -21.39 4.01
N LYS A 119 5.76 -20.58 3.11
CA LYS A 119 6.50 -19.92 2.01
C LYS A 119 7.67 -19.09 2.52
N TYR A 120 7.47 -18.29 3.58
CA TYR A 120 8.57 -17.48 4.10
C TYR A 120 9.59 -18.35 4.85
N THR A 121 9.17 -19.22 5.75
CA THR A 121 10.11 -20.05 6.51
C THR A 121 10.96 -20.95 5.59
N GLU A 122 10.39 -21.53 4.54
CA GLU A 122 11.13 -22.29 3.53
C GLU A 122 12.10 -21.38 2.75
N PHE A 123 11.64 -20.24 2.23
CA PHE A 123 12.51 -19.27 1.54
C PHE A 123 13.72 -18.87 2.39
N LEU A 124 13.51 -18.59 3.68
CA LEU A 124 14.57 -18.23 4.61
C LEU A 124 15.55 -19.37 4.81
N LEU A 125 15.06 -20.59 5.07
CA LEU A 125 15.92 -21.76 5.32
C LEU A 125 16.69 -22.17 4.06
N GLU A 126 16.08 -22.06 2.87
CA GLU A 126 16.76 -22.30 1.61
C GLU A 126 17.84 -21.26 1.33
N THR A 127 17.56 -19.99 1.61
CA THR A 127 18.55 -18.90 1.54
C THR A 127 19.72 -19.16 2.50
N ALA A 128 19.42 -19.53 3.74
CA ALA A 128 20.43 -19.84 4.75
C ALA A 128 21.24 -21.10 4.42
N ALA A 129 20.66 -22.08 3.71
CA ALA A 129 21.36 -23.24 3.18
C ALA A 129 22.15 -22.94 1.89
N GLY A 130 22.13 -21.70 1.39
CA GLY A 130 22.84 -21.26 0.19
C GLY A 130 22.16 -21.61 -1.13
N LYS A 131 20.87 -21.95 -1.14
CA LYS A 131 20.12 -22.25 -2.37
C LYS A 131 19.53 -20.97 -2.99
N VAL A 132 20.38 -20.05 -3.46
CA VAL A 132 19.93 -18.75 -3.98
C VAL A 132 19.99 -18.72 -5.51
N GLY A 133 18.84 -18.51 -6.18
CA GLY A 133 18.81 -18.18 -7.62
C GLY A 133 18.98 -19.33 -8.61
N GLY A 134 18.66 -20.57 -8.24
CA GLY A 134 18.83 -21.74 -9.15
C GLY A 134 20.28 -22.22 -9.29
N GLU A 135 21.25 -21.42 -8.83
CA GLU A 135 22.59 -21.88 -8.54
C GLU A 135 22.55 -22.71 -7.25
N LYS A 136 22.42 -24.03 -7.38
CA LYS A 136 22.99 -24.90 -6.36
C LYS A 136 24.49 -24.65 -6.41
N PHE A 137 25.10 -24.03 -5.41
CA PHE A 137 26.56 -23.99 -5.30
C PHE A 137 27.06 -25.44 -5.43
N PRO A 138 27.64 -25.82 -6.59
CA PRO A 138 27.85 -27.22 -6.90
C PRO A 138 29.11 -27.65 -6.18
N GLY A 139 28.95 -28.27 -5.01
CA GLY A 139 30.03 -28.86 -4.26
C GLY A 139 30.69 -27.88 -3.28
N LYS A 140 30.97 -28.42 -2.09
CA LYS A 140 31.88 -27.94 -1.03
C LYS A 140 32.22 -26.44 -1.14
N ILE A 141 31.56 -25.59 -0.35
CA ILE A 141 31.95 -24.18 -0.20
C ILE A 141 33.47 -24.10 0.00
N VAL A 142 34.18 -23.50 -0.97
CA VAL A 142 35.63 -23.70 -1.12
C VAL A 142 36.39 -22.63 -0.36
N THR A 143 35.84 -21.42 -0.22
CA THR A 143 36.54 -20.28 0.37
C THR A 143 35.77 -19.62 1.53
N PRO A 144 36.46 -19.03 2.52
CA PRO A 144 35.84 -18.23 3.58
C PRO A 144 35.00 -17.05 3.07
N PHE A 145 35.38 -16.48 1.93
CA PHE A 145 34.63 -15.42 1.24
C PHE A 145 33.26 -15.91 0.75
N GLU A 146 33.21 -17.10 0.14
CA GLU A 146 31.95 -17.72 -0.30
C GLU A 146 31.04 -18.13 0.85
N LYS A 147 31.57 -18.32 2.06
CA LYS A 147 30.76 -18.54 3.27
C LYS A 147 30.13 -17.23 3.72
N THR A 148 30.95 -16.18 3.85
CA THR A 148 30.52 -14.88 4.39
C THR A 148 29.36 -14.26 3.59
N LYS A 149 29.32 -14.45 2.26
CA LYS A 149 28.17 -14.00 1.44
C LYS A 149 26.85 -14.68 1.81
N ILE A 150 26.85 -15.95 2.23
CA ILE A 150 25.62 -16.66 2.64
C ILE A 150 25.10 -16.08 3.95
N ALA A 151 25.98 -15.69 4.86
CA ALA A 151 25.59 -14.97 6.06
C ALA A 151 24.93 -13.62 5.69
N ALA A 152 25.50 -12.85 4.75
CA ALA A 152 24.89 -11.61 4.25
C ALA A 152 23.49 -11.85 3.63
N TYR A 153 23.35 -12.87 2.78
CA TYR A 153 22.07 -13.28 2.16
C TYR A 153 21.03 -13.70 3.19
N THR A 154 21.45 -14.41 4.22
CA THR A 154 20.56 -14.83 5.32
C THR A 154 20.08 -13.63 6.10
N LEU A 155 20.98 -12.71 6.46
CA LEU A 155 20.61 -11.49 7.17
C LEU A 155 19.72 -10.57 6.32
N SER A 156 19.90 -10.52 5.00
CA SER A 156 19.02 -9.74 4.12
C SER A 156 17.61 -10.31 4.05
N ALA A 157 17.44 -11.62 4.21
CA ALA A 157 16.14 -12.28 4.30
C ALA A 157 15.46 -12.14 5.69
N ILE A 158 16.20 -11.75 6.74
CA ILE A 158 15.68 -11.57 8.11
C ILE A 158 15.44 -10.09 8.46
N ALA A 159 16.36 -9.21 8.04
CA ALA A 159 16.35 -7.77 8.35
C ALA A 159 14.98 -7.09 8.14
N PRO A 160 14.30 -7.26 6.98
CA PRO A 160 13.04 -6.57 6.73
C PRO A 160 11.94 -6.93 7.72
N CYS A 161 11.80 -8.21 8.11
CA CYS A 161 10.85 -8.65 9.14
C CYS A 161 11.04 -7.87 10.44
N MET A 162 12.25 -7.90 10.99
CA MET A 162 12.56 -7.27 12.27
C MET A 162 12.34 -5.75 12.22
N ARG A 163 12.75 -5.09 11.14
CA ARG A 163 12.56 -3.65 10.97
C ARG A 163 11.08 -3.29 10.77
N LEU A 164 10.33 -4.08 10.01
CA LEU A 164 8.90 -3.87 9.74
C LEU A 164 8.05 -3.92 11.00
N TYR A 165 8.20 -4.95 11.83
CA TYR A 165 7.41 -5.06 13.07
C TYR A 165 7.72 -3.94 14.06
N ASN A 166 8.99 -3.51 14.15
CA ASN A 166 9.36 -2.36 14.96
C ASN A 166 8.71 -1.07 14.45
N PHE A 167 8.80 -0.82 13.14
CA PHE A 167 8.25 0.35 12.47
C PHE A 167 6.73 0.42 12.64
N VAL A 168 6.00 -0.63 12.25
CA VAL A 168 4.54 -0.69 12.35
C VAL A 168 4.08 -0.49 13.79
N SER A 169 4.78 -1.09 14.77
CA SER A 169 4.42 -0.92 16.17
C SER A 169 4.59 0.53 16.66
N LYS A 170 5.64 1.23 16.20
CA LYS A 170 5.85 2.65 16.53
C LYS A 170 4.82 3.55 15.86
N GLU A 171 4.49 3.29 14.60
CA GLU A 171 3.44 4.03 13.88
C GLU A 171 2.11 3.91 14.62
N ILE A 172 1.71 2.69 15.01
CA ILE A 172 0.47 2.49 15.79
C ILE A 172 0.55 3.21 17.13
N LEU A 173 1.63 3.05 17.90
CA LEU A 173 1.77 3.66 19.21
C LEU A 173 1.77 5.19 19.17
N ALA A 174 2.25 5.79 18.08
CA ALA A 174 2.22 7.25 17.88
C ALA A 174 0.80 7.79 17.65
N LEU A 175 -0.13 6.94 17.20
CA LEU A 175 -1.54 7.28 17.01
C LEU A 175 -2.38 7.11 18.28
N LEU A 176 -1.90 6.30 19.24
CA LEU A 176 -2.64 6.04 20.48
C LEU A 176 -2.55 7.25 21.42
N ASP A 177 -3.68 7.62 22.03
CA ASP A 177 -3.67 8.59 23.12
C ASP A 177 -2.82 8.04 24.29
N PRO A 178 -1.80 8.76 24.77
CA PRO A 178 -1.00 8.36 25.92
C PRO A 178 -1.85 8.03 27.16
N GLU A 179 -2.95 8.77 27.35
CA GLU A 179 -3.89 8.62 28.47
C GLU A 179 -4.88 7.47 28.25
N GLU A 180 -5.01 6.95 27.02
CA GLU A 180 -5.81 5.79 26.72
C GLU A 180 -5.09 4.51 27.17
N SER A 181 -5.47 4.06 28.37
CA SER A 181 -4.92 2.87 29.00
C SER A 181 -5.55 1.56 28.51
N LYS A 182 -6.54 1.61 27.60
CA LYS A 182 -7.43 0.47 27.29
C LYS A 182 -7.10 -0.31 26.02
N HIS A 183 -6.14 0.15 25.21
CA HIS A 183 -5.82 -0.55 23.96
C HIS A 183 -5.29 -1.96 24.23
N ILE A 184 -6.06 -2.98 23.86
CA ILE A 184 -5.83 -4.38 24.26
C ILE A 184 -4.50 -4.95 23.75
N TYR A 185 -3.98 -4.44 22.62
CA TYR A 185 -2.70 -4.89 22.05
C TYR A 185 -1.48 -4.05 22.47
N LYS A 186 -1.66 -3.03 23.32
CA LYS A 186 -0.61 -2.05 23.67
C LYS A 186 0.65 -2.72 24.23
N LYS A 187 0.49 -3.75 25.06
CA LYS A 187 1.63 -4.49 25.64
C LYS A 187 2.46 -5.24 24.59
N TRP A 188 1.81 -5.85 23.61
CA TRP A 188 2.49 -6.54 22.50
C TRP A 188 3.23 -5.53 21.61
N LEU A 189 2.57 -4.43 21.23
CA LEU A 189 3.16 -3.33 20.46
C LEU A 189 4.37 -2.71 21.18
N ASN A 190 4.28 -2.49 22.49
CA ASN A 190 5.40 -2.02 23.32
C ASN A 190 6.57 -3.01 23.33
N SER A 191 6.31 -4.32 23.24
CA SER A 191 7.38 -5.32 23.19
C SER A 191 8.22 -5.21 21.90
N LEU A 192 7.56 -4.91 20.77
CA LEU A 192 8.17 -4.76 19.45
C LEU A 192 8.79 -3.38 19.19
N SER A 193 8.31 -2.34 19.88
CA SER A 193 8.90 -0.99 19.85
C SER A 193 9.96 -0.76 20.94
N SER A 194 10.18 -1.74 21.83
CA SER A 194 11.15 -1.63 22.93
C SER A 194 12.58 -1.41 22.43
N GLU A 195 13.41 -0.73 23.23
CA GLU A 195 14.84 -0.52 22.95
C GLU A 195 15.58 -1.83 22.69
N LYS A 196 15.19 -2.92 23.36
CA LYS A 196 15.79 -4.25 23.16
C LYS A 196 15.47 -4.83 21.78
N PHE A 197 14.26 -4.62 21.30
CA PHE A 197 13.85 -5.06 19.97
C PHE A 197 14.51 -4.19 18.90
N GLU A 198 14.51 -2.87 19.08
CA GLU A 198 15.23 -1.90 18.24
C GLU A 198 16.71 -2.26 18.10
N ALA A 199 17.40 -2.50 19.22
CA ALA A 199 18.81 -2.88 19.22
C ALA A 199 19.06 -4.24 18.52
N SER A 200 18.07 -5.12 18.44
CA SER A 200 18.18 -6.36 17.68
C SER A 200 18.06 -6.10 16.18
N ALA A 201 17.04 -5.33 15.76
CA ALA A 201 16.86 -4.92 14.37
C ALA A 201 18.09 -4.15 13.85
N GLY A 202 18.54 -3.14 14.59
CA GLY A 202 19.73 -2.36 14.22
C GLY A 202 21.01 -3.19 14.19
N ARG A 203 21.16 -4.21 15.06
CA ARG A 203 22.32 -5.11 14.99
C ARG A 203 22.31 -5.94 13.71
N ILE A 204 21.16 -6.44 13.27
CA ILE A 204 21.04 -7.19 12.02
C ILE A 204 21.42 -6.30 10.82
N GLU A 205 20.96 -5.05 10.82
CA GLU A 205 21.26 -4.09 9.75
C GLU A 205 22.73 -3.72 9.68
N VAL A 206 23.35 -3.40 10.82
CA VAL A 206 24.81 -3.13 10.89
C VAL A 206 25.62 -4.33 10.41
N MET A 207 25.18 -5.55 10.74
CA MET A 207 25.84 -6.77 10.25
C MET A 207 25.63 -6.98 8.75
N LEU A 208 24.43 -6.74 8.24
CA LEU A 208 24.15 -6.80 6.81
C LEU A 208 25.02 -5.79 6.06
N ASP A 209 25.16 -4.57 6.57
CA ASP A 209 26.05 -3.55 6.02
C ASP A 209 27.50 -4.02 6.01
N LYS A 210 28.02 -4.48 7.16
CA LYS A 210 29.40 -4.98 7.29
C LYS A 210 29.70 -6.13 6.33
N LEU A 211 28.83 -7.14 6.30
CA LEU A 211 29.03 -8.35 5.48
C LEU A 211 28.83 -8.08 3.98
N SER A 212 28.17 -6.97 3.61
CA SER A 212 27.97 -6.58 2.22
C SER A 212 29.12 -5.76 1.64
N VAL A 213 30.03 -5.21 2.46
CA VAL A 213 31.16 -4.38 1.99
C VAL A 213 32.05 -5.11 0.98
N SER A 214 32.23 -6.42 1.16
CA SER A 214 33.12 -7.22 0.32
C SER A 214 32.43 -7.83 -0.90
N LEU A 215 31.11 -7.61 -1.08
CA LEU A 215 30.33 -8.20 -2.17
C LEU A 215 30.53 -7.43 -3.48
N THR A 216 30.51 -8.16 -4.59
CA THR A 216 30.48 -7.60 -5.94
C THR A 216 29.11 -6.98 -6.27
N GLY A 217 29.03 -6.18 -7.34
CA GLY A 217 27.77 -5.57 -7.78
C GLY A 217 26.66 -6.61 -8.03
N GLU A 218 26.99 -7.73 -8.67
CA GLU A 218 26.03 -8.82 -8.92
C GLU A 218 25.54 -9.50 -7.63
N GLU A 219 26.42 -9.66 -6.64
CA GLU A 219 26.06 -10.21 -5.33
C GLU A 219 25.22 -9.22 -4.51
N LEU A 220 25.46 -7.91 -4.62
CA LEU A 220 24.61 -6.89 -4.02
C LEU A 220 23.21 -6.87 -4.64
N GLU A 221 23.07 -7.14 -5.95
CA GLU A 221 21.76 -7.33 -6.57
C GLU A 221 21.04 -8.57 -6.02
N VAL A 222 21.77 -9.63 -5.66
CA VAL A 222 21.19 -10.80 -4.97
C VAL A 222 20.67 -10.40 -3.59
N VAL A 223 21.47 -9.66 -2.81
CA VAL A 223 21.05 -9.13 -1.50
C VAL A 223 19.75 -8.34 -1.62
N GLU A 224 19.67 -7.44 -2.60
CA GLU A 224 18.48 -6.65 -2.88
C GLU A 224 17.26 -7.54 -3.21
N ARG A 225 17.42 -8.51 -4.10
CA ARG A 225 16.32 -9.42 -4.49
C ARG A 225 15.81 -10.23 -3.30
N LEU A 226 16.71 -10.73 -2.45
CA LEU A 226 16.35 -11.49 -1.25
C LEU A 226 15.60 -10.63 -0.23
N TYR A 227 16.08 -9.42 0.01
CA TYR A 227 15.43 -8.46 0.90
C TYR A 227 14.02 -8.11 0.40
N HIS A 228 13.89 -7.82 -0.90
CA HIS A 228 12.59 -7.54 -1.51
C HIS A 228 11.65 -8.74 -1.43
N GLN A 229 12.15 -9.96 -1.67
CA GLN A 229 11.35 -11.17 -1.56
C GLN A 229 10.85 -11.39 -0.13
N ALA A 230 11.70 -11.16 0.88
CA ALA A 230 11.29 -11.21 2.29
C ALA A 230 10.19 -10.17 2.60
N MET A 231 10.32 -8.92 2.12
CA MET A 231 9.25 -7.91 2.25
C MET A 231 7.93 -8.35 1.61
N LYS A 232 7.97 -8.96 0.41
CA LYS A 232 6.76 -9.47 -0.26
C LYS A 232 6.11 -10.61 0.51
N LEU A 233 6.91 -11.51 1.07
CA LEU A 233 6.42 -12.63 1.88
C LEU A 233 5.80 -12.15 3.19
N GLU A 234 6.33 -11.09 3.81
CA GLU A 234 5.71 -10.43 4.96
C GLU A 234 4.38 -9.77 4.60
N VAL A 235 4.33 -9.04 3.48
CA VAL A 235 3.08 -8.46 2.95
C VAL A 235 2.03 -9.57 2.74
N GLU A 236 2.42 -10.69 2.12
CA GLU A 236 1.53 -11.85 1.91
C GLU A 236 1.06 -12.44 3.25
N PHE A 237 1.96 -12.60 4.23
CA PHE A 237 1.61 -13.11 5.55
C PHE A 237 0.58 -12.22 6.26
N ILE A 238 0.79 -10.90 6.28
CA ILE A 238 -0.14 -9.97 6.93
C ILE A 238 -1.49 -9.93 6.22
N LEU A 239 -1.51 -9.92 4.88
CA LEU A 239 -2.74 -9.83 4.10
C LEU A 239 -3.56 -11.12 4.09
N THR A 240 -2.96 -12.25 4.44
CA THR A 240 -3.67 -13.54 4.56
C THR A 240 -4.24 -13.78 5.97
N GLN A 241 -4.05 -12.85 6.91
CA GLN A 241 -4.67 -12.98 8.23
C GLN A 241 -6.20 -12.86 8.14
N PRO A 242 -6.96 -13.73 8.83
CA PRO A 242 -8.42 -13.81 8.70
C PRO A 242 -9.10 -12.67 9.46
N VAL A 243 -9.27 -11.51 8.82
CA VAL A 243 -9.95 -10.35 9.42
C VAL A 243 -11.46 -10.49 9.23
N VAL A 244 -12.19 -10.65 10.33
CA VAL A 244 -13.66 -10.77 10.31
C VAL A 244 -14.38 -9.43 10.40
N ASN A 245 -13.67 -8.37 10.80
CA ASN A 245 -14.22 -7.04 10.97
C ASN A 245 -14.41 -6.36 9.61
N ARG A 246 -15.56 -5.71 9.40
CA ARG A 246 -15.75 -4.80 8.27
C ARG A 246 -14.77 -3.64 8.41
N THR A 247 -13.91 -3.48 7.41
CA THR A 247 -12.81 -2.52 7.45
C THR A 247 -12.81 -1.69 6.18
N ILE A 248 -12.61 -0.37 6.33
CA ILE A 248 -12.34 0.51 5.20
C ILE A 248 -10.83 0.64 5.14
N ALA A 249 -10.25 0.21 4.01
CA ALA A 249 -8.81 0.20 3.81
C ALA A 249 -8.49 0.66 2.38
N PRO A 250 -7.39 1.40 2.18
CA PRO A 250 -6.81 1.58 0.85
C PRO A 250 -6.50 0.21 0.22
N VAL A 251 -6.99 -0.02 -1.01
CA VAL A 251 -6.75 -1.28 -1.72
C VAL A 251 -5.82 -1.02 -2.89
N SER A 252 -4.57 -1.48 -2.79
CA SER A 252 -3.58 -1.38 -3.88
C SER A 252 -3.41 -2.71 -4.63
N GLN A 253 -3.74 -3.83 -3.98
CA GLN A 253 -3.59 -5.19 -4.51
C GLN A 253 -4.68 -6.08 -3.91
N LEU A 254 -5.21 -7.00 -4.72
CA LEU A 254 -6.21 -7.97 -4.27
C LEU A 254 -5.51 -9.25 -3.84
N TYR A 255 -5.90 -9.75 -2.69
CA TYR A 255 -5.40 -11.03 -2.18
C TYR A 255 -6.57 -11.92 -1.80
N ASN A 256 -6.33 -13.23 -1.90
CA ASN A 256 -7.33 -14.29 -1.76
C ASN A 256 -7.94 -14.34 -0.36
N SER A 257 -8.86 -13.43 -0.02
CA SER A 257 -9.92 -13.74 0.94
C SER A 257 -11.13 -14.21 0.12
N ALA A 258 -11.47 -15.49 0.27
CA ALA A 258 -12.33 -16.21 -0.66
C ALA A 258 -13.83 -15.85 -0.59
N GLU A 259 -14.26 -14.85 0.21
CA GLU A 259 -15.67 -14.72 0.58
C GLU A 259 -16.17 -13.28 0.85
N GLU A 260 -15.47 -12.22 0.43
CA GLU A 260 -15.85 -10.85 0.82
C GLU A 260 -16.52 -10.05 -0.29
N ASN A 261 -17.74 -9.55 -0.02
CA ASN A 261 -18.39 -8.46 -0.77
C ASN A 261 -17.57 -7.18 -0.65
N LEU A 262 -16.75 -6.92 -1.67
CA LEU A 262 -15.87 -5.75 -1.73
C LEU A 262 -16.60 -4.56 -2.37
N ILE A 263 -16.69 -3.45 -1.64
CA ILE A 263 -17.15 -2.16 -2.17
C ILE A 263 -15.91 -1.28 -2.35
N ILE A 264 -15.67 -0.87 -3.59
CA ILE A 264 -14.56 0.02 -3.94
C ILE A 264 -15.09 1.44 -4.03
N PHE A 265 -14.57 2.31 -3.18
CA PHE A 265 -14.77 3.74 -3.29
C PHE A 265 -13.60 4.33 -4.08
N CYS A 266 -13.88 5.02 -5.18
CA CYS A 266 -12.85 5.55 -6.05
C CYS A 266 -13.28 6.88 -6.64
N ASP A 267 -12.56 7.95 -6.35
CA ASP A 267 -12.66 9.17 -7.16
C ASP A 267 -12.05 8.87 -8.54
N PHE A 268 -12.86 8.88 -9.60
CA PHE A 268 -12.38 8.50 -10.93
C PHE A 268 -11.33 9.48 -11.44
N ASP A 269 -11.55 10.77 -11.21
CA ASP A 269 -10.72 11.83 -11.75
C ASP A 269 -9.38 11.94 -11.02
N LEU A 270 -9.37 11.72 -9.70
CA LEU A 270 -8.13 11.73 -8.91
C LEU A 270 -7.37 10.40 -8.96
N THR A 271 -8.09 9.27 -9.03
CA THR A 271 -7.47 7.95 -8.84
C THR A 271 -7.21 7.23 -10.15
N CYS A 272 -8.13 7.33 -11.12
CA CYS A 272 -8.08 6.51 -12.33
C CYS A 272 -7.47 7.23 -13.53
N THR A 273 -7.72 8.52 -13.70
CA THR A 273 -7.45 9.23 -14.97
C THR A 273 -6.33 10.24 -14.82
N ALA A 274 -5.67 10.55 -15.94
CA ALA A 274 -4.66 11.60 -16.01
C ALA A 274 -5.28 12.99 -16.28
N ILE A 275 -6.54 13.02 -16.72
CA ILE A 275 -7.28 14.22 -17.10
C ILE A 275 -8.63 14.16 -16.38
N ASP A 276 -8.96 15.26 -15.73
CA ASP A 276 -10.22 15.45 -15.03
C ASP A 276 -11.43 15.41 -15.99
N SER A 277 -12.48 14.68 -15.61
CA SER A 277 -13.68 14.50 -16.41
C SER A 277 -14.38 15.82 -16.73
N SER A 278 -14.40 16.77 -15.80
CA SER A 278 -15.04 18.08 -15.99
C SER A 278 -14.34 18.89 -17.09
N ALA A 279 -13.01 18.91 -17.07
CA ALA A 279 -12.20 19.58 -18.09
C ALA A 279 -12.38 18.90 -19.46
N LEU A 280 -12.43 17.57 -19.49
CA LEU A 280 -12.65 16.83 -20.73
C LEU A 280 -14.05 17.13 -21.33
N LEU A 281 -15.09 17.14 -20.49
CA LEU A 281 -16.46 17.45 -20.94
C LEU A 281 -16.57 18.90 -21.46
N ALA A 282 -15.89 19.85 -20.81
CA ALA A 282 -15.82 21.23 -21.29
C ALA A 282 -15.13 21.33 -22.66
N GLU A 283 -14.02 20.62 -22.88
CA GLU A 283 -13.36 20.59 -24.18
C GLU A 283 -14.23 19.96 -25.29
N ILE A 284 -14.97 18.89 -24.97
CA ILE A 284 -15.94 18.31 -25.91
C ILE A 284 -16.99 19.36 -26.30
N ALA A 285 -17.50 20.14 -25.33
CA ALA A 285 -18.46 21.20 -25.59
C ALA A 285 -17.88 22.30 -26.50
N ILE A 286 -16.65 22.74 -26.24
CA ILE A 286 -15.95 23.75 -27.05
C ILE A 286 -15.76 23.26 -28.49
N VAL A 287 -15.33 22.01 -28.68
CA VAL A 287 -15.13 21.41 -30.01
C VAL A 287 -16.46 21.24 -30.75
N ALA A 288 -17.52 20.84 -30.05
CA ALA A 288 -18.86 20.71 -30.63
C ALA A 288 -19.40 22.07 -31.11
N ALA A 289 -19.29 23.12 -30.29
CA ALA A 289 -19.67 24.47 -30.66
C ALA A 289 -18.84 25.01 -31.84
N SER A 290 -17.53 24.73 -31.85
CA SER A 290 -16.65 25.16 -32.96
C SER A 290 -17.07 24.57 -34.31
N LYS A 291 -17.51 23.30 -34.33
CA LYS A 291 -18.04 22.66 -35.54
C LYS A 291 -19.36 23.27 -35.98
N ALA A 292 -20.23 23.62 -35.03
CA ALA A 292 -21.50 24.31 -35.31
C ALA A 292 -21.26 25.70 -35.90
N ASP A 293 -20.37 26.49 -35.29
CA ASP A 293 -19.94 27.83 -35.74
C ASP A 293 -19.46 27.82 -37.21
N LEU A 294 -18.72 26.77 -37.61
CA LEU A 294 -18.21 26.61 -38.98
C LEU A 294 -19.26 26.16 -40.00
N SER A 295 -20.35 25.52 -39.55
CA SER A 295 -21.35 24.89 -40.42
C SER A 295 -22.51 25.82 -40.85
N GLY A 296 -22.58 27.04 -40.30
CA GLY A 296 -23.48 28.10 -40.78
C GLY A 296 -24.99 27.80 -40.75
N GLY A 297 -25.44 26.83 -39.95
CA GLY A 297 -26.85 26.43 -39.91
C GLY A 297 -27.75 27.48 -39.24
N GLU A 298 -28.60 28.15 -40.03
CA GLU A 298 -29.57 29.20 -39.62
C GLU A 298 -30.70 28.74 -38.66
N THR A 299 -30.53 27.69 -37.87
CA THR A 299 -31.63 27.15 -37.03
C THR A 299 -31.30 26.84 -35.57
N GLN A 300 -30.33 27.50 -34.92
CA GLN A 300 -30.22 27.45 -33.45
C GLN A 300 -29.72 28.77 -32.84
N SER A 301 -30.63 29.74 -32.68
CA SER A 301 -30.39 31.03 -32.00
C SER A 301 -30.20 30.91 -30.46
N SER A 302 -29.95 29.71 -29.93
CA SER A 302 -29.90 29.44 -28.49
C SER A 302 -28.65 28.67 -28.03
N GLN A 303 -27.64 28.50 -28.89
CA GLN A 303 -26.42 27.78 -28.54
C GLN A 303 -25.25 28.76 -28.38
N MET A 304 -24.48 28.62 -27.29
CA MET A 304 -23.33 29.47 -27.00
C MET A 304 -22.21 29.25 -28.02
N SER A 305 -21.47 30.32 -28.37
CA SER A 305 -20.32 30.18 -29.26
C SER A 305 -19.16 29.43 -28.57
N SER A 306 -18.28 28.83 -29.36
CA SER A 306 -17.08 28.16 -28.83
C SER A 306 -16.19 29.06 -27.96
N ALA A 307 -16.10 30.36 -28.31
CA ALA A 307 -15.34 31.34 -27.55
C ALA A 307 -15.99 31.67 -26.19
N ASP A 308 -17.32 31.78 -26.16
CA ASP A 308 -18.06 32.05 -24.93
C ASP A 308 -17.97 30.87 -23.96
N ILE A 309 -18.12 29.64 -24.45
CA ILE A 309 -17.96 28.42 -23.65
C ILE A 309 -16.57 28.37 -23.04
N ARG A 310 -15.51 28.61 -23.84
CA ARG A 310 -14.13 28.60 -23.34
C ARG A 310 -13.88 29.65 -22.27
N MET A 311 -14.38 30.87 -22.48
CA MET A 311 -14.24 31.97 -21.52
C MET A 311 -14.98 31.64 -20.21
N MET A 312 -16.22 31.15 -20.30
CA MET A 312 -17.01 30.80 -19.14
C MET A 312 -16.42 29.63 -18.36
N TRP A 313 -15.94 28.59 -19.05
CA TRP A 313 -15.23 27.48 -18.41
C TRP A 313 -14.00 27.97 -17.67
N SER A 314 -13.18 28.80 -18.32
CA SER A 314 -11.98 29.37 -17.70
C SER A 314 -12.31 30.17 -16.44
N ASN A 315 -13.35 31.01 -16.50
CA ASN A 315 -13.79 31.81 -15.36
C ASN A 315 -14.32 30.94 -14.21
N HIS A 316 -15.16 29.94 -14.51
CA HIS A 316 -15.69 29.03 -13.49
C HIS A 316 -14.60 28.16 -12.86
N PHE A 317 -13.64 27.70 -13.67
CA PHE A 317 -12.51 26.93 -13.19
C PHE A 317 -11.60 27.78 -12.28
N SER A 318 -11.25 29.00 -12.69
CA SER A 318 -10.48 29.92 -11.83
C SER A 318 -11.20 30.19 -10.51
N GLN A 319 -12.50 30.45 -10.56
CA GLN A 319 -13.30 30.67 -9.35
C GLN A 319 -13.37 29.40 -8.47
N TYR A 320 -13.45 28.21 -9.06
CA TYR A 320 -13.41 26.94 -8.31
C TYR A 320 -12.10 26.81 -7.54
N ILE A 321 -10.95 27.06 -8.18
CA ILE A 321 -9.64 26.96 -7.53
C ILE A 321 -9.53 27.96 -6.36
N GLU A 322 -9.91 29.22 -6.56
CA GLU A 322 -9.88 30.24 -5.50
C GLU A 322 -10.79 29.88 -4.31
N GLU A 323 -12.02 29.44 -4.58
CA GLU A 323 -12.96 29.06 -3.52
C GLU A 323 -12.55 27.74 -2.83
N TYR A 324 -11.94 26.81 -3.56
CA TYR A 324 -11.39 25.57 -3.00
C TYR A 324 -10.26 25.89 -2.03
N GLU A 325 -9.29 26.72 -2.44
CA GLU A 325 -8.18 27.15 -1.58
C GLU A 325 -8.70 27.82 -0.30
N GLN A 326 -9.65 28.75 -0.42
CA GLN A 326 -10.28 29.41 0.74
C GLN A 326 -11.00 28.41 1.65
N CYS A 327 -11.72 27.44 1.07
CA CYS A 327 -12.40 26.39 1.82
C CYS A 327 -11.39 25.54 2.60
N THR A 328 -10.36 25.04 1.93
CA THR A 328 -9.29 24.25 2.54
C THR A 328 -8.56 25.03 3.64
N GLU A 329 -8.19 26.29 3.40
CA GLU A 329 -7.58 27.14 4.44
C GLU A 329 -8.49 27.34 5.65
N SER A 330 -9.81 27.44 5.45
CA SER A 330 -10.77 27.65 6.54
C SER A 330 -10.98 26.43 7.43
N ILE A 331 -10.83 25.22 6.88
CA ILE A 331 -11.04 23.95 7.61
C ILE A 331 -9.75 23.36 8.17
N MET A 332 -8.59 23.77 7.64
CA MET A 332 -7.30 23.25 8.08
C MET A 332 -6.85 23.92 9.40
N PRO A 333 -6.59 23.16 10.46
CA PRO A 333 -6.14 23.73 11.72
C PRO A 333 -4.71 24.29 11.59
N ASN A 334 -4.46 25.45 12.21
CA ASN A 334 -3.13 26.09 12.23
C ASN A 334 -2.11 25.38 13.13
N GLU A 335 -2.59 24.52 14.04
CA GLU A 335 -1.76 23.76 14.98
C GLU A 335 -1.99 22.26 14.80
N ALA A 336 -0.98 21.47 15.15
CA ALA A 336 -1.10 20.02 15.17
C ALA A 336 -2.18 19.58 16.17
N VAL A 337 -3.18 18.84 15.68
CA VAL A 337 -4.27 18.35 16.51
C VAL A 337 -3.75 17.23 17.42
N LYS A 338 -4.02 17.31 18.73
CA LYS A 338 -3.53 16.34 19.74
C LYS A 338 -4.31 15.01 19.75
N GLY A 339 -5.41 14.93 19.01
CA GLY A 339 -6.28 13.76 18.94
C GLY A 339 -7.37 13.94 17.87
N LEU A 340 -8.22 12.93 17.68
CA LEU A 340 -9.29 12.99 16.69
C LEU A 340 -10.45 13.89 17.17
N ASP A 341 -10.58 15.08 16.59
CA ASP A 341 -11.79 15.91 16.72
C ASP A 341 -12.83 15.49 15.67
N TYR A 342 -13.66 14.51 16.02
CA TYR A 342 -14.69 13.99 15.12
C TYR A 342 -15.71 15.06 14.71
N GLU A 343 -16.11 15.93 15.64
CA GLU A 343 -17.10 16.98 15.40
C GLU A 343 -16.54 18.07 14.47
N GLY A 344 -15.28 18.48 14.70
CA GLY A 344 -14.56 19.38 13.82
C GLY A 344 -14.39 18.80 12.41
N LEU A 345 -14.00 17.53 12.30
CA LEU A 345 -13.88 16.83 11.02
C LEU A 345 -15.23 16.74 10.29
N SER A 346 -16.31 16.42 10.99
CA SER A 346 -17.64 16.35 10.40
C SER A 346 -18.08 17.71 9.83
N LYS A 347 -17.84 18.80 10.57
CA LYS A 347 -18.11 20.17 10.09
C LYS A 347 -17.25 20.55 8.89
N ALA A 348 -15.96 20.19 8.90
CA ALA A 348 -15.07 20.45 7.78
C ALA A 348 -15.56 19.76 6.49
N VAL A 349 -15.96 18.49 6.59
CA VAL A 349 -16.51 17.72 5.45
C VAL A 349 -17.83 18.34 4.95
N GLU A 350 -18.70 18.81 5.84
CA GLU A 350 -19.93 19.52 5.45
C GLU A 350 -19.64 20.82 4.69
N GLN A 351 -18.62 21.57 5.09
CA GLN A 351 -18.20 22.79 4.39
C GLN A 351 -17.69 22.49 2.98
N ILE A 352 -16.85 21.46 2.82
CA ILE A 352 -16.40 20.98 1.49
C ILE A 352 -17.61 20.59 0.63
N SER A 353 -18.55 19.81 1.19
CA SER A 353 -19.75 19.38 0.46
C SER A 353 -20.59 20.57 -0.01
N ASN A 354 -20.77 21.59 0.84
CA ASN A 354 -21.51 22.80 0.47
C ASN A 354 -20.79 23.62 -0.60
N PHE A 355 -19.46 23.68 -0.57
CA PHE A 355 -18.65 24.29 -1.62
C PHE A 355 -18.82 23.57 -2.96
N GLU A 356 -18.62 22.25 -3.00
CA GLU A 356 -18.78 21.42 -4.20
C GLU A 356 -20.17 21.57 -4.84
N LYS A 357 -21.23 21.57 -4.01
CA LYS A 357 -22.61 21.81 -4.49
C LYS A 357 -22.77 23.17 -5.17
N ARG A 358 -22.19 24.23 -4.62
CA ARG A 358 -22.24 25.58 -5.23
C ARG A 358 -21.45 25.63 -6.54
N ALA A 359 -20.27 25.03 -6.57
CA ALA A 359 -19.44 24.95 -7.77
C ALA A 359 -20.16 24.23 -8.91
N ASN A 360 -20.73 23.05 -8.63
CA ASN A 360 -21.48 22.28 -9.60
C ASN A 360 -22.75 23.02 -10.07
N SER A 361 -23.44 23.72 -9.16
CA SER A 361 -24.62 24.54 -9.52
C SER A 361 -24.26 25.65 -10.52
N ARG A 362 -23.11 26.31 -10.38
CA ARG A 362 -22.67 27.34 -11.36
C ARG A 362 -22.54 26.77 -12.76
N VAL A 363 -21.96 25.58 -12.89
CA VAL A 363 -21.80 24.90 -14.19
C VAL A 363 -23.16 24.52 -14.76
N ILE A 364 -24.08 24.01 -13.95
CA ILE A 364 -25.45 23.67 -14.36
C ILE A 364 -26.19 24.92 -14.86
N ASP A 365 -26.21 25.99 -14.05
CA ASP A 365 -26.94 27.23 -14.33
C ASP A 365 -26.41 27.95 -15.58
N SER A 366 -25.10 27.82 -15.83
CA SER A 366 -24.44 28.37 -17.02
C SER A 366 -24.86 27.70 -18.33
N ASN A 367 -25.48 26.52 -18.28
CA ASN A 367 -25.79 25.68 -19.45
C ASN A 367 -24.55 25.36 -20.32
N LEU A 368 -23.33 25.44 -19.77
CA LEU A 368 -22.08 25.33 -20.52
C LEU A 368 -21.93 23.97 -21.22
N LEU A 369 -22.41 22.90 -20.59
CA LEU A 369 -22.34 21.54 -21.12
C LEU A 369 -23.57 21.15 -21.96
N ARG A 370 -24.45 22.11 -22.28
CA ARG A 370 -25.68 21.83 -23.03
C ARG A 370 -25.36 21.48 -24.48
N GLY A 371 -25.93 20.37 -24.95
CA GLY A 371 -25.78 19.92 -26.33
C GLY A 371 -24.60 18.96 -26.57
N LEU A 372 -23.94 18.49 -25.51
CA LEU A 372 -22.98 17.39 -25.60
C LEU A 372 -23.63 16.15 -26.24
N ASN A 373 -22.91 15.53 -27.17
CA ASN A 373 -23.33 14.31 -27.85
C ASN A 373 -22.74 13.08 -27.15
N LEU A 374 -23.60 12.11 -26.84
CA LEU A 374 -23.20 10.84 -26.24
C LEU A 374 -22.08 10.12 -27.01
N THR A 375 -22.10 10.16 -28.34
CA THR A 375 -21.08 9.55 -29.20
C THR A 375 -19.69 10.15 -28.96
N ASP A 376 -19.62 11.48 -28.77
CA ASP A 376 -18.34 12.16 -28.52
C ASP A 376 -17.83 11.85 -27.11
N ILE A 377 -18.73 11.74 -26.12
CA ILE A 377 -18.40 11.33 -24.75
C ILE A 377 -17.83 9.91 -24.73
N ILE A 378 -18.51 8.95 -25.37
CA ILE A 378 -18.06 7.56 -25.45
C ILE A 378 -16.67 7.50 -26.11
N ARG A 379 -16.49 8.17 -27.24
CA ARG A 379 -15.19 8.20 -27.93
C ARG A 379 -14.09 8.79 -27.04
N ALA A 380 -14.39 9.84 -26.28
CA ALA A 380 -13.42 10.45 -25.37
C ALA A 380 -13.02 9.49 -24.25
N GLY A 381 -14.00 8.79 -23.64
CA GLY A 381 -13.73 7.78 -22.61
C GLY A 381 -12.89 6.62 -23.14
N GLU A 382 -13.18 6.10 -24.33
CA GLU A 382 -12.40 5.02 -24.95
C GLU A 382 -10.90 5.34 -25.10
N HIS A 383 -10.57 6.62 -25.31
CA HIS A 383 -9.21 7.13 -25.51
C HIS A 383 -8.59 7.73 -24.23
N LEU A 384 -9.28 7.62 -23.10
CA LEU A 384 -8.83 8.21 -21.85
C LEU A 384 -7.54 7.54 -21.36
N THR A 385 -6.60 8.39 -20.94
CA THR A 385 -5.34 7.93 -20.35
C THR A 385 -5.55 7.70 -18.87
N PHE A 386 -5.22 6.49 -18.41
CA PHE A 386 -5.31 6.12 -17.01
C PHE A 386 -3.98 6.35 -16.31
N GLN A 387 -4.03 6.58 -15.00
CA GLN A 387 -2.87 6.54 -14.12
C GLN A 387 -2.19 5.17 -14.17
N ASP A 388 -0.87 5.16 -13.96
CA ASP A 388 -0.07 3.95 -13.94
C ASP A 388 -0.60 2.96 -12.91
N GLY A 389 -0.67 1.68 -13.28
CA GLY A 389 -1.18 0.61 -12.42
C GLY A 389 -2.72 0.50 -12.35
N CYS A 390 -3.48 1.57 -12.59
CA CYS A 390 -4.95 1.54 -12.47
C CYS A 390 -5.59 0.51 -13.41
N LYS A 391 -5.23 0.51 -14.70
CA LYS A 391 -5.76 -0.49 -15.65
C LYS A 391 -5.41 -1.92 -15.24
N GLN A 392 -4.23 -2.13 -14.67
CA GLN A 392 -3.78 -3.45 -14.26
C GLN A 392 -4.55 -3.92 -13.01
N PHE A 393 -4.74 -3.04 -12.03
CA PHE A 393 -5.54 -3.31 -10.84
C PHE A 393 -6.95 -3.81 -11.18
N PHE A 394 -7.71 -3.07 -12.00
CA PHE A 394 -9.05 -3.50 -12.39
C PHE A 394 -9.04 -4.74 -13.29
N LYS A 395 -7.98 -4.98 -14.09
CA LYS A 395 -7.84 -6.25 -14.84
C LYS A 395 -7.63 -7.43 -13.91
N ASP A 396 -6.85 -7.27 -12.86
CA ASP A 396 -6.58 -8.34 -11.90
C ASP A 396 -7.83 -8.63 -11.06
N LEU A 397 -8.60 -7.59 -10.71
CA LEU A 397 -9.94 -7.70 -10.12
C LEU A 397 -10.89 -8.56 -10.96
N MET A 398 -10.91 -8.35 -12.28
CA MET A 398 -11.81 -9.08 -13.17
C MET A 398 -11.34 -10.52 -13.46
N LYS A 399 -10.06 -10.84 -13.25
CA LYS A 399 -9.47 -12.16 -13.50
C LYS A 399 -9.54 -13.10 -12.31
N SER A 400 -9.74 -12.60 -11.09
CA SER A 400 -9.75 -13.45 -9.90
C SER A 400 -10.95 -14.40 -9.93
N GLU A 401 -10.72 -15.69 -10.20
CA GLU A 401 -11.72 -16.77 -10.17
C GLU A 401 -12.36 -16.94 -8.77
N THR A 402 -11.74 -16.38 -7.73
CA THR A 402 -12.19 -16.38 -6.34
C THR A 402 -13.36 -15.45 -6.06
N CYS A 403 -13.75 -14.57 -6.99
CA CYS A 403 -14.90 -13.68 -6.78
C CYS A 403 -16.20 -14.26 -7.33
N ALA A 404 -16.83 -15.10 -6.50
CA ALA A 404 -18.29 -15.20 -6.51
C ALA A 404 -18.98 -13.85 -6.24
N THR A 405 -18.20 -12.88 -5.75
CA THR A 405 -18.51 -11.53 -5.30
C THR A 405 -18.98 -10.54 -6.38
N ASP A 406 -20.00 -9.75 -6.05
CA ASP A 406 -20.37 -8.53 -6.78
C ASP A 406 -19.45 -7.39 -6.34
N PHE A 407 -18.78 -6.75 -7.30
CA PHE A 407 -17.97 -5.55 -7.05
C PHE A 407 -18.79 -4.31 -7.36
N HIS A 408 -18.87 -3.43 -6.37
CA HIS A 408 -19.51 -2.13 -6.51
C HIS A 408 -18.42 -1.06 -6.53
N VAL A 409 -18.25 -0.38 -7.66
CA VAL A 409 -17.40 0.80 -7.74
C VAL A 409 -18.28 2.02 -7.55
N LEU A 410 -18.16 2.64 -6.38
CA LEU A 410 -18.78 3.92 -6.09
C LEU A 410 -17.81 5.03 -6.47
N SER A 411 -18.17 5.78 -7.50
CA SER A 411 -17.29 6.78 -8.06
C SER A 411 -17.90 8.17 -8.15
N TYR A 412 -17.05 9.17 -7.94
CA TYR A 412 -17.33 10.57 -8.19
C TYR A 412 -16.79 10.94 -9.58
N CYS A 413 -17.69 11.38 -10.45
CA CYS A 413 -17.43 11.86 -11.80
C CYS A 413 -18.69 12.54 -12.33
N TRP A 414 -18.54 13.50 -13.25
CA TRP A 414 -19.69 14.20 -13.84
C TRP A 414 -20.44 13.37 -14.90
N CYS A 415 -19.90 12.23 -15.36
CA CYS A 415 -20.49 11.46 -16.44
C CYS A 415 -20.29 9.94 -16.33
N ASP A 416 -21.40 9.21 -16.21
CA ASP A 416 -21.44 7.74 -16.15
C ASP A 416 -20.94 7.10 -17.45
N ASP A 417 -21.41 7.61 -18.59
CA ASP A 417 -21.04 7.10 -19.90
C ASP A 417 -19.54 7.23 -20.17
N LEU A 418 -18.89 8.25 -19.61
CA LEU A 418 -17.44 8.45 -19.69
C LEU A 418 -16.69 7.35 -18.93
N ILE A 419 -17.09 7.07 -17.69
CA ILE A 419 -16.51 5.99 -16.87
C ILE A 419 -16.69 4.64 -17.58
N LYS A 420 -17.93 4.33 -17.98
CA LYS A 420 -18.27 3.05 -18.61
C LYS A 420 -17.47 2.84 -19.89
N SER A 421 -17.39 3.85 -20.75
CA SER A 421 -16.61 3.76 -21.99
C SER A 421 -15.11 3.62 -21.73
N ALA A 422 -14.55 4.35 -20.76
CA ALA A 422 -13.13 4.26 -20.38
C ALA A 422 -12.74 2.88 -19.84
N PHE A 423 -13.56 2.30 -18.96
CA PHE A 423 -13.29 0.94 -18.46
C PHE A 423 -13.59 -0.13 -19.50
N SER A 424 -14.61 0.04 -20.35
CA SER A 424 -14.90 -0.93 -21.41
C SER A 424 -13.73 -1.05 -22.40
N SER A 425 -13.10 0.04 -22.83
CA SER A 425 -11.92 0.00 -23.70
C SER A 425 -10.69 -0.58 -22.98
N ALA A 426 -10.52 -0.28 -21.68
CA ALA A 426 -9.40 -0.78 -20.89
C ALA A 426 -9.49 -2.28 -20.57
N LEU A 427 -10.70 -2.81 -20.38
CA LEU A 427 -10.98 -4.16 -19.86
C LEU A 427 -11.42 -5.18 -20.94
N SER A 428 -11.75 -4.75 -22.15
CA SER A 428 -12.32 -5.57 -23.25
C SER A 428 -11.42 -6.65 -23.89
N ARG A 429 -10.35 -7.10 -23.23
CA ARG A 429 -9.52 -8.24 -23.71
C ARG A 429 -9.69 -9.54 -22.91
N GLY A 430 -10.81 -9.71 -22.21
CA GLY A 430 -11.22 -10.97 -21.58
C GLY A 430 -12.74 -11.10 -21.55
N PRO A 431 -13.29 -12.31 -21.32
CA PRO A 431 -14.73 -12.47 -21.16
C PRO A 431 -15.19 -11.56 -20.02
N VAL A 432 -16.00 -10.54 -20.34
CA VAL A 432 -16.56 -9.62 -19.37
C VAL A 432 -17.42 -10.44 -18.42
N CYS A 433 -16.91 -10.72 -17.23
CA CYS A 433 -17.73 -11.25 -16.15
C CYS A 433 -18.80 -10.19 -15.86
N ALA A 434 -20.07 -10.58 -15.95
CA ALA A 434 -21.23 -9.72 -15.80
C ALA A 434 -21.47 -9.21 -14.35
N LYS A 435 -20.41 -8.93 -13.59
CA LYS A 435 -20.44 -8.74 -12.12
C LYS A 435 -19.82 -7.44 -11.58
N CYS A 436 -19.36 -6.53 -12.44
CA CYS A 436 -18.88 -5.23 -11.99
C CYS A 436 -19.96 -4.18 -12.27
N THR A 437 -20.56 -3.63 -11.21
CA THR A 437 -21.53 -2.55 -11.32
C THR A 437 -20.85 -1.25 -10.91
N PHE A 438 -20.76 -0.31 -11.84
CA PHE A 438 -20.39 1.07 -11.55
C PHE A 438 -21.66 1.81 -11.15
N GLU A 439 -21.69 2.30 -9.91
CA GLU A 439 -22.75 3.16 -9.41
C GLU A 439 -22.14 4.53 -9.14
N LEU A 440 -22.69 5.57 -9.77
CA LEU A 440 -22.30 6.94 -9.46
C LEU A 440 -22.95 7.38 -8.17
N LEU A 441 -22.14 7.96 -7.28
CA LEU A 441 -22.66 8.78 -6.19
C LEU A 441 -23.02 10.15 -6.79
N SER A 442 -24.27 10.31 -7.22
CA SER A 442 -24.81 11.63 -7.55
C SER A 442 -25.05 12.40 -6.25
N LEU A 443 -24.49 13.60 -6.10
CA LEU A 443 -24.93 14.56 -5.10
C LEU A 443 -26.06 15.44 -5.60
#